data_AF-A0AA51XRV1-F1
#
_entry.id   AF-A0AA51XRV1-F1
#
_cell.length_a   1.000
_cell.length_b   1.000
_cell.length_c   1.000
_cell.angle_alpha   90.00
_cell.angle_beta   90.00
_cell.angle_gamma   90.00
#
_symmetry.space_group_name_H-M   'P 1'
#
loop_
_entity.id
_entity.type
_entity.pdbx_description
1 polymer ?
#
loop_
_entity_poly.entity_id
_entity_poly.type
_entity_poly.pdbx_seq_one_letter_code
_entity_poly.pdbx_strand_id
1 'polypeptide(L)' 'MEIKIGEKNFLIKENQIFVASERPLYYGIISRQMSNIWNALTDANSLVLNERNMNIKYRIDVGENSIFFATPEE' A
#
# COMPACT_ATOMS: atom_id res chain seq x y z
N MET A 1 -1.26 -11.09 -4.51
CA MET A 1 -2.33 -10.12 -4.17
C MET A 1 -2.31 -9.00 -5.20
N GLU A 2 -3.43 -8.32 -5.40
CA GLU A 2 -3.54 -7.22 -6.38
C GLU A 2 -3.80 -5.89 -5.66
N ILE A 3 -3.04 -4.87 -6.05
CA ILE A 3 -3.26 -3.48 -5.67
C ILE A 3 -3.59 -2.69 -6.93
N LYS A 4 -4.67 -1.93 -6.89
CA LYS A 4 -5.03 -0.96 -7.93
C LYS A 4 -4.90 0.47 -7.41
N ILE A 5 -4.27 1.33 -8.19
CA ILE A 5 -4.04 2.75 -7.89
C ILE A 5 -4.43 3.55 -9.13
N GLY A 6 -5.56 4.26 -9.06
CA GLY A 6 -6.18 4.86 -10.23
C GLY A 6 -6.49 3.82 -11.30
N GLU A 7 -5.93 3.99 -12.50
CA GLU A 7 -6.08 3.05 -13.62
C GLU A 7 -5.00 1.95 -13.66
N LYS A 8 -3.99 2.02 -12.78
CA LYS A 8 -2.86 1.09 -12.78
C LYS A 8 -3.13 -0.10 -11.86
N ASN A 9 -2.85 -1.31 -12.34
CA ASN A 9 -2.91 -2.54 -11.55
C ASN A 9 -1.49 -3.07 -11.30
N PHE A 10 -1.23 -3.49 -10.08
CA PHE A 10 0.05 -4.04 -9.64
C PHE A 10 -0.15 -5.38 -8.93
N LEU A 11 0.61 -6.38 -9.36
CA LEU A 11 0.73 -7.63 -8.64
C LEU A 11 1.80 -7.49 -7.56
N ILE A 12 1.40 -7.68 -6.30
CA ILE A 12 2.30 -7.74 -5.15
C ILE A 12 2.43 -9.16 -4.62
N LYS A 13 3.67 -9.49 -4.24
CA LYS A 13 4.01 -10.75 -3.57
C LYS A 13 3.47 -10.75 -2.14
N GLU A 14 3.22 -11.94 -1.59
CA GLU A 14 2.70 -12.07 -0.22
C GLU A 14 3.60 -11.45 0.83
N ASN A 15 4.93 -11.50 0.64
CA ASN A 15 5.88 -10.89 1.56
C ASN A 15 5.98 -9.36 1.46
N GLN A 16 5.19 -8.73 0.58
CA GLN A 16 5.16 -7.27 0.42
C GLN A 16 3.94 -6.63 1.11
N ILE A 17 3.11 -7.42 1.79
CA ILE A 17 1.97 -6.89 2.54
C ILE A 17 1.78 -7.66 3.85
N PHE A 18 1.41 -6.95 4.90
CA PHE A 18 1.15 -7.52 6.22
C PHE A 18 0.05 -6.73 6.94
N VAL A 19 -0.57 -7.34 7.94
CA VAL A 19 -1.49 -6.65 8.84
C VAL A 19 -0.66 -5.93 9.89
N ALA A 20 -0.68 -4.60 9.87
CA ALA A 20 0.07 -3.75 10.78
C ALA A 20 -0.67 -3.49 12.10
N SER A 21 -2.01 -3.49 12.06
CA SER A 21 -2.88 -3.43 13.24
C SER A 21 -4.25 -4.03 12.88
N GLU A 22 -4.91 -4.68 13.84
CA GLU A 22 -6.26 -5.24 13.64
C GLU A 22 -7.37 -4.29 14.10
N ARG A 23 -7.08 -3.39 15.06
CA ARG A 23 -8.05 -2.44 15.62
C ARG A 23 -7.36 -1.12 16.01
N PRO A 24 -7.49 -0.05 15.21
CA PRO A 24 -8.10 -0.01 13.86
C PRO A 24 -7.34 -0.89 12.84
N LEU A 25 -8.03 -1.35 11.79
CA LEU A 25 -7.43 -2.22 10.76
C LEU A 25 -6.46 -1.42 9.88
N TYR A 26 -5.19 -1.79 9.88
CA TYR A 26 -4.16 -1.25 9.01
C TYR A 26 -3.40 -2.36 8.29
N TYR A 27 -3.17 -2.17 7.00
CA TYR A 27 -2.23 -2.98 6.21
C TYR A 27 -0.96 -2.17 5.96
N GLY A 28 0.20 -2.81 6.12
CA GLY A 28 1.48 -2.28 5.70
C GLY A 28 1.86 -2.87 4.34
N ILE A 29 2.18 -2.02 3.37
CA ILE A 29 2.62 -2.41 2.03
C ILE A 29 4.08 -2.00 1.86
N ILE A 30 4.97 -2.98 1.63
CA ILE A 30 6.41 -2.78 1.49
C ILE A 30 6.76 -2.66 0.01
N SER A 31 7.40 -1.56 -0.36
CA SER A 31 7.90 -1.34 -1.71
C SER A 31 9.29 -0.75 -1.74
N ARG A 32 10.13 -1.22 -2.66
CA ARG A 32 11.44 -0.64 -2.92
C ARG A 32 11.28 0.74 -3.56
N GLN A 33 12.05 1.71 -3.09
CA GLN A 33 12.10 3.06 -3.66
C GLN A 33 12.34 3.01 -5.17
N MET A 34 11.76 3.96 -5.89
CA MET A 34 11.84 4.11 -7.35
C MET A 34 11.22 2.96 -8.16
N SER A 35 10.64 1.93 -7.53
CA SER A 35 9.85 0.94 -8.26
C SER A 35 8.55 1.56 -8.80
N ASN A 36 7.99 0.97 -9.86
CA ASN A 36 6.76 1.48 -10.47
C ASN A 36 5.59 1.58 -9.47
N ILE A 37 5.45 0.60 -8.58
CA ILE A 37 4.41 0.62 -7.54
C ILE A 37 4.73 1.64 -6.45
N TRP A 38 6.00 1.84 -6.09
CA TRP A 38 6.39 2.87 -5.13
C TRP A 38 6.06 4.28 -5.63
N ASN A 39 6.35 4.58 -6.90
CA ASN A 39 6.00 5.85 -7.51
C ASN A 39 4.47 6.05 -7.46
N ALA A 40 3.71 5.02 -7.83
CA ALA A 40 2.25 5.08 -7.80
C ALA A 40 1.69 5.27 -6.37
N LEU A 41 2.24 4.57 -5.38
CA LEU A 41 1.81 4.68 -3.97
C LEU A 41 2.21 6.03 -3.35
N THR A 42 3.30 6.64 -3.79
CA THR A 42 3.78 7.93 -3.27
C THR A 42 2.85 9.08 -3.62
N ASP A 43 2.30 9.06 -4.83
CA ASP A 43 1.40 10.12 -5.31
C ASP A 43 -0.08 9.83 -4.99
N ALA A 44 -0.38 8.66 -4.43
CA ALA A 44 -1.75 8.22 -4.17
C ALA A 44 -2.20 8.52 -2.75
N ASN A 45 -3.45 8.97 -2.61
CA ASN A 45 -4.14 9.08 -1.32
C ASN A 45 -4.95 7.82 -0.98
N SER A 46 -5.27 7.01 -1.99
CA SER A 46 -6.07 5.80 -1.85
C SER A 46 -5.65 4.72 -2.84
N LEU A 47 -6.02 3.49 -2.53
CA LEU A 47 -5.80 2.31 -3.35
C LEU A 47 -6.97 1.33 -3.20
N VAL A 48 -7.10 0.40 -4.13
CA VAL A 48 -7.97 -0.77 -3.97
C VAL A 48 -7.11 -1.98 -3.68
N LEU A 49 -7.33 -2.64 -2.54
CA LEU A 49 -6.66 -3.88 -2.15
C LEU A 49 -7.69 -5.00 -2.08
N ASN A 50 -7.55 -6.04 -2.91
CA ASN A 50 -8.50 -7.15 -2.98
C ASN A 50 -9.97 -6.67 -2.99
N GLU A 51 -10.30 -5.75 -3.91
CA GLU A 51 -11.63 -5.17 -4.11
C GLU A 51 -12.13 -4.23 -2.99
N ARG A 52 -11.30 -3.87 -2.00
CA ARG A 52 -11.64 -2.91 -0.94
C ARG A 52 -10.94 -1.58 -1.14
N ASN A 53 -11.69 -0.47 -1.06
CA ASN A 53 -11.10 0.87 -1.05
C ASN A 53 -10.39 1.11 0.27
N MET A 54 -9.16 1.59 0.17
CA MET A 54 -8.29 1.87 1.30
C MET A 54 -7.71 3.27 1.17
N ASN A 55 -7.61 3.99 2.27
CA ASN A 55 -6.91 5.25 2.37
C ASN A 55 -5.48 5.03 2.87
N ILE A 56 -4.51 5.56 2.13
CA ILE A 56 -3.11 5.58 2.55
C ILE A 56 -2.95 6.74 3.54
N LYS A 57 -2.62 6.44 4.80
CA LYS A 57 -2.54 7.44 5.87
C LYS A 57 -1.11 7.80 6.23
N TYR A 58 -0.21 6.83 6.18
CA TYR A 58 1.18 7.02 6.60
C TYR A 58 2.14 6.36 5.63
N ARG A 59 3.35 6.93 5.57
CA ARG A 59 4.49 6.35 4.89
C ARG A 59 5.70 6.43 5.82
N ILE A 60 6.44 5.33 5.92
CA ILE A 60 7.72 5.29 6.64
C ILE A 60 8.80 4.81 5.67
N ASP A 61 9.87 5.58 5.55
CA ASP A 61 11.02 5.21 4.72
C ASP A 61 12.08 4.50 5.58
N VAL A 62 12.51 3.32 5.12
CA VAL A 62 13.47 2.44 5.80
C VAL A 62 14.53 1.99 4.80
N GLY A 63 15.66 2.71 4.78
CA GLY A 63 16.73 2.47 3.81
C GLY A 63 16.21 2.62 2.37
N GLU A 64 16.38 1.58 1.56
CA GLU A 64 15.91 1.55 0.17
C GLU A 64 14.42 1.16 0.01
N ASN A 65 13.68 0.98 1.11
CA ASN A 65 12.27 0.60 1.08
C ASN A 65 11.40 1.68 1.71
N SER A 66 10.12 1.64 1.38
CA SER A 66 9.07 2.40 2.04
C SER A 66 7.94 1.46 2.45
N ILE A 67 7.36 1.72 3.62
CA ILE A 67 6.17 1.05 4.12
C ILE A 67 5.01 2.04 4.06
N PHE A 68 3.99 1.70 3.26
CA PHE A 68 2.76 2.48 3.14
C PHE A 68 1.69 1.85 4.02
N PHE A 69 1.06 2.64 4.87
CA PHE A 69 0.03 2.18 5.79
C PHE A 69 -1.33 2.58 5.26
N ALA A 70 -2.16 1.59 4.95
CA ALA A 70 -3.49 1.77 4.40
C ALA A 70 -4.56 1.20 5.33
N THR A 71 -5.67 1.93 5.49
CA THR A 71 -6.83 1.54 6.28
C THR A 71 -8.08 1.55 5.40
N PRO A 72 -9.10 0.71 5.63
CA PRO A 72 -10.36 0.82 4.89
C PRO A 72 -10.92 2.23 4.91
N GLU A 73 -11.51 2.64 3.79
CA GLU A 73 -12.35 3.84 3.73
C GLU A 73 -13.64 3.60 4.54
N GLU A 74 -14.04 4.59 5.34
CA GLU A 74 -15.29 4.55 6.13
C GLU A 74 -16.52 4.80 5.25
#